data_AF-M8EH35-F1
#
_entry.id   AF-M8EH35-F1
#
_cell.length_a   1.000
_cell.length_b   1.000
_cell.length_c   1.000
_cell.angle_alpha   90.00
_cell.angle_beta   90.00
_cell.angle_gamma   90.00
#
_symmetry.space_group_name_H-M   'P 1'
#
loop_
_entity.id
_entity.type
_entity.pdbx_description
1 polymer ?
#
loop_
_entity_poly.entity_id
_entity_poly.type
_entity_poly.pdbx_seq_one_letter_code
_entity_poly.pdbx_strand_id
1 'polypeptide(L)'
;MPTYPRNEQETVLTFDRETNEWTAYSCVPAHVRRIIAIAPDYSVLDHPESGEPLAVRATLTAKQVRIVTKPKPRELTDEQRAEIAARLRSKRPSE
;
A
#
# COMPACT_ATOMS: atom_id res chain seq x y z
N MET A 1 -0.01 -18.14 2.23
CA MET A 1 0.59 -17.48 1.06
C MET A 1 2.06 -17.23 1.35
N PRO A 2 2.96 -17.56 0.42
CA PRO A 2 4.37 -17.19 0.55
C PRO A 2 4.46 -15.68 0.71
N THR A 3 5.31 -15.23 1.63
CA THR A 3 5.60 -13.83 1.91
C THR A 3 6.96 -13.78 2.58
N TYR A 4 7.72 -12.71 2.38
CA TYR A 4 8.96 -12.50 3.10
C TYR A 4 8.72 -12.53 4.63
N PRO A 5 9.68 -13.05 5.41
CA PRO A 5 9.67 -12.90 6.86
C PRO A 5 9.47 -11.43 7.27
N ARG A 6 8.70 -11.17 8.35
CA ARG A 6 8.33 -9.80 8.74
C ARG A 6 9.53 -8.87 8.98
N ASN A 7 10.65 -9.43 9.45
CA ASN A 7 11.90 -8.71 9.70
C ASN A 7 12.66 -8.34 8.42
N GLU A 8 12.33 -8.97 7.29
CA GLU A 8 12.91 -8.70 5.97
C GLU A 8 11.98 -7.83 5.11
N GLN A 9 10.73 -7.63 5.55
CA GLN A 9 9.78 -6.80 4.84
C GLN A 9 10.11 -5.33 4.98
N GLU A 10 10.26 -4.65 3.85
CA GLU A 10 10.55 -3.23 3.80
C GLU A 10 9.76 -2.49 2.71
N THR A 11 9.76 -1.17 2.83
CA THR A 11 9.25 -0.24 1.82
C THR A 11 10.18 0.94 1.78
N VAL A 12 10.69 1.25 0.59
CA VAL A 12 11.65 2.32 0.35
C VAL A 12 11.06 3.29 -0.66
N LEU A 13 11.14 4.58 -0.35
CA LEU A 13 10.75 5.67 -1.25
C LEU A 13 11.96 6.58 -1.43
N THR A 14 12.42 6.69 -2.67
CA THR A 14 13.53 7.57 -3.04
C THR A 14 12.99 8.69 -3.91
N PHE A 15 13.34 9.94 -3.61
CA PHE A 15 13.00 11.08 -4.45
C PHE A 15 14.22 11.52 -5.25
N ASP A 16 14.06 11.58 -6.57
CA ASP A 16 15.05 12.16 -7.47
C ASP A 16 14.69 13.62 -7.74
N ARG A 17 15.62 14.53 -7.41
CA ARG A 17 15.43 15.97 -7.58
C ARG A 17 15.60 16.43 -9.02
N GLU A 18 16.40 15.72 -9.81
CA GLU A 18 16.65 16.08 -11.21
C GLU A 18 15.40 15.82 -12.04
N THR A 19 14.79 14.64 -11.89
CA THR A 19 13.57 14.26 -12.63
C THR A 19 12.27 14.70 -11.94
N ASN A 20 12.32 15.05 -10.65
CA ASN A 20 11.16 15.28 -9.78
C ASN A 20 10.22 14.06 -9.66
N GLU A 21 10.79 12.86 -9.73
CA GLU A 21 10.06 11.61 -9.61
C GLU A 21 10.40 10.88 -8.30
N TRP A 22 9.47 10.03 -7.88
CA TRP A 22 9.66 9.12 -6.75
C TRP A 22 9.80 7.70 -7.25
N THR A 23 10.83 6.99 -6.81
CA THR A 23 10.93 5.54 -6.99
C THR A 23 10.45 4.85 -5.72
N ALA A 24 9.42 4.01 -5.85
CA ALA A 24 8.91 3.18 -4.78
C ALA A 24 9.38 1.74 -4.96
N TYR A 25 9.88 1.14 -3.88
CA TYR A 25 10.11 -0.30 -3.76
C TYR A 25 9.34 -0.81 -2.54
N SER A 26 8.74 -1.99 -2.65
CA SER A 26 8.12 -2.65 -1.51
C SER A 26 8.02 -4.15 -1.69
N CYS A 27 8.29 -4.87 -0.60
CA CYS A 27 7.91 -6.28 -0.40
C CYS A 27 6.89 -6.45 0.75
N VAL A 28 6.43 -5.35 1.35
CA VAL A 28 5.32 -5.33 2.33
C VAL A 28 3.98 -5.54 1.60
N PRO A 29 3.22 -6.63 1.87
CA PRO A 29 2.03 -6.98 1.08
C PRO A 29 0.95 -5.89 1.00
N ALA A 30 0.74 -5.16 2.10
CA ALA A 30 -0.24 -4.07 2.13
C ALA A 30 0.18 -2.87 1.26
N HIS A 31 1.48 -2.60 1.17
CA HIS A 31 2.04 -1.51 0.37
C HIS A 31 2.13 -1.92 -1.10
N VAL A 32 2.51 -3.16 -1.41
CA VAL A 32 2.51 -3.71 -2.78
C VAL A 32 1.15 -3.48 -3.45
N ARG A 33 0.05 -3.90 -2.80
CA ARG A 33 -1.31 -3.71 -3.33
C ARG A 33 -1.66 -2.24 -3.57
N ARG A 34 -1.21 -1.34 -2.69
CA ARG A 34 -1.44 0.11 -2.83
C ARG A 34 -0.61 0.72 -3.95
N ILE A 35 0.67 0.34 -4.05
CA ILE A 35 1.58 0.83 -5.10
C ILE A 35 1.04 0.43 -6.47
N ILE A 36 0.65 -0.83 -6.67
CA ILE A 36 0.03 -1.30 -7.91
C ILE A 36 -1.24 -0.49 -8.24
N ALA A 37 -2.06 -0.17 -7.23
CA ALA A 37 -3.30 0.56 -7.46
C ALA A 37 -3.10 2.04 -7.82
N ILE A 38 -2.01 2.66 -7.35
CA ILE A 38 -1.75 4.09 -7.60
C ILE A 38 -0.77 4.33 -8.75
N ALA A 39 0.14 3.39 -9.05
CA ALA A 39 1.19 3.56 -10.04
C ALA A 39 0.74 3.00 -11.40
N PRO A 40 0.67 3.84 -12.46
CA PRO A 40 0.35 3.36 -13.80
C PRO A 40 1.48 2.54 -14.42
N ASP A 41 2.73 2.79 -14.01
CA ASP A 41 3.91 2.06 -14.43
C ASP A 41 4.62 1.44 -13.21
N TYR A 42 4.67 0.11 -13.19
CA TYR A 42 5.36 -0.66 -12.17
C TYR A 42 5.92 -1.94 -12.77
N SER A 43 7.02 -2.42 -12.18
CA SER A 43 7.63 -3.70 -12.45
C SER A 43 7.44 -4.62 -11.25
N VAL A 44 7.01 -5.86 -11.51
CA VAL A 44 7.02 -6.93 -10.52
C VAL A 44 8.42 -7.50 -10.46
N LEU A 45 9.01 -7.52 -9.27
CA LEU A 45 10.37 -8.01 -9.03
C LEU A 45 10.39 -9.47 -8.59
N ASP A 46 9.30 -9.94 -7.98
CA ASP A 46 9.18 -11.31 -7.50
C ASP A 46 7.72 -11.78 -7.56
N HIS A 47 7.52 -13.01 -8.02
CA HIS A 47 6.24 -13.68 -8.16
C HIS A 47 6.26 -15.03 -7.42
N PRO A 48 5.28 -15.31 -6.55
CA PRO A 48 5.05 -16.63 -6.05
C PRO A 48 4.31 -17.46 -7.11
N GLU A 49 4.33 -18.78 -6.95
CA GLU A 49 3.53 -19.68 -7.79
C GLU A 49 2.02 -19.33 -7.76
N SER A 50 1.54 -18.65 -6.71
CA SER A 50 0.16 -18.19 -6.57
C SER A 50 -0.21 -16.95 -7.40
N GLY A 51 0.75 -16.33 -8.10
CA GLY A 51 0.50 -15.24 -9.06
C GLY A 51 0.34 -13.82 -8.48
N GLU A 52 0.19 -13.64 -7.17
CA GLU A 52 0.16 -12.31 -6.55
C GLU A 52 1.58 -11.73 -6.40
N PRO A 53 1.90 -10.52 -6.87
CA PRO A 53 3.24 -9.93 -6.73
C PRO A 53 3.75 -9.91 -5.28
N LEU A 54 4.96 -10.44 -5.05
CA LEU A 54 5.62 -10.41 -3.74
C LEU A 54 6.40 -9.13 -3.51
N ALA A 55 7.06 -8.62 -4.55
CA ALA A 55 7.81 -7.39 -4.51
C ALA A 55 7.57 -6.58 -5.80
N VAL A 56 7.50 -5.26 -5.66
CA VAL A 56 7.29 -4.34 -6.78
C VAL A 56 8.24 -3.15 -6.72
N ARG A 57 8.55 -2.61 -7.89
CA ARG A 57 9.15 -1.29 -8.07
C ARG A 57 8.26 -0.45 -8.96
N ALA A 58 8.05 0.82 -8.62
CA ALA A 58 7.19 1.72 -9.39
C ALA A 58 7.73 3.14 -9.40
N THR A 59 7.38 3.89 -10.45
CA THR A 59 7.60 5.33 -10.51
C THR A 59 6.33 6.06 -10.10
N LEU A 60 6.46 6.99 -9.16
CA LEU A 60 5.39 7.81 -8.63
C LEU A 60 5.68 9.29 -8.89
N THR A 61 4.62 10.02 -9.23
CA THR A 61 4.62 11.48 -9.37
C THR A 61 4.43 12.15 -8.00
N ALA A 62 4.74 13.45 -7.92
CA ALA A 62 4.54 14.25 -6.72
C ALA A 62 3.07 14.30 -6.22
N LYS A 63 2.08 13.93 -7.06
CA LYS A 63 0.67 13.87 -6.65
C LYS A 63 0.34 12.59 -5.85
N GLN A 64 1.14 11.54 -5.97
CA GLN A 64 0.91 10.26 -5.30
C GLN A 64 1.64 10.16 -3.94
N VAL A 65 2.66 10.98 -3.71
CA VAL A 65 3.43 11.01 -2.45
C VAL A 65 3.12 12.29 -1.68
N ARG A 66 2.73 12.14 -0.42
CA ARG A 66 2.42 13.28 0.46
C ARG A 66 3.23 13.19 1.74
N ILE A 67 4.12 14.16 1.93
CA ILE A 67 4.86 14.36 3.18
C ILE A 67 4.04 15.31 4.05
N VAL A 68 3.63 14.88 5.25
CA VAL A 68 2.80 15.69 6.17
C VAL A 68 3.44 15.79 7.55
N THR A 69 3.40 16.98 8.15
CA THR A 69 3.93 17.25 9.51
C THR A 69 2.99 16.79 10.62
N LYS A 70 1.69 16.79 10.38
CA LYS A 70 0.67 16.20 11.26
C LYS A 70 -0.30 15.37 10.41
N PRO A 71 -0.41 14.05 10.64
CA PRO A 71 -1.44 13.27 9.99
C PRO A 71 -2.79 13.79 10.47
N LYS A 72 -3.58 14.41 9.58
CA LYS A 72 -4.94 14.82 9.93
C LYS A 72 -5.77 13.53 10.06
N PRO A 73 -6.28 13.17 11.25
CA PRO A 73 -7.15 12.02 11.38
C PRO A 73 -8.38 12.24 10.50
N ARG A 74 -8.85 11.20 9.81
CA ARG A 74 -10.12 11.29 9.08
C ARG A 74 -11.22 11.49 10.12
N GLU A 75 -11.90 12.63 10.05
CA GLU A 75 -13.15 12.84 10.77
C GLU A 75 -14.22 11.97 10.07
N LEU A 76 -14.50 10.82 10.65
CA LEU A 76 -15.59 9.95 10.19
C LEU A 76 -16.90 10.49 10.77
N THR A 77 -17.88 10.71 9.90
CA THR A 77 -19.26 11.00 10.34
C THR A 77 -19.83 9.79 11.08
N ASP A 78 -20.84 10.00 11.92
CA ASP A 78 -21.45 8.91 12.69
C ASP A 78 -22.06 7.83 11.79
N GLU A 79 -22.62 8.24 10.65
CA GLU A 79 -23.12 7.34 9.61
C GLU A 79 -22.01 6.45 9.01
N GLN A 80 -20.85 7.04 8.70
CA GLN A 80 -19.69 6.30 8.19
C GLN A 80 -19.14 5.32 9.23
N ARG A 81 -19.15 5.68 10.52
CA ARG A 81 -18.75 4.78 11.60
C ARG A 81 -19.72 3.61 11.74
N ALA A 82 -21.02 3.87 11.65
CA ALA A 82 -22.06 2.85 11.72
C ALA A 82 -21.94 1.84 10.56
N GLU A 83 -21.70 2.32 9.34
CA GLU A 83 -21.53 1.45 8.17
C GLU A 83 -20.30 0.55 8.28
N ILE A 84 -19.17 1.09 8.75
CA ILE A 84 -17.95 0.31 8.98
C ILE A 84 -18.18 -0.75 10.07
N ALA A 85 -18.87 -0.38 11.16
CA ALA A 85 -19.20 -1.31 12.23
C ALA A 85 -20.13 -2.44 11.76
N ALA A 86 -21.11 -2.14 10.89
CA ALA A 86 -21.99 -3.14 10.28
C ALA A 86 -21.20 -4.12 9.42
N ARG A 87 -20.31 -3.63 8.53
CA ARG A 87 -19.46 -4.46 7.67
C ARG A 87 -18.50 -5.36 8.46
N LEU A 88 -18.00 -4.90 9.61
CA LEU A 88 -17.15 -5.68 10.50
C LEU A 88 -17.91 -6.79 11.23
N ARG A 89 -19.17 -6.55 11.61
CA ARG A 89 -20.03 -7.58 12.23
C ARG A 89 -20.36 -8.69 11.24
N SER A 90 -20.69 -8.35 9.98
CA SER A 90 -21.00 -9.33 8.93
C SER A 90 -19.81 -10.21 8.51
N LYS A 91 -18.57 -9.82 8.87
CA LYS A 91 -17.35 -10.58 8.55
C LYS A 91 -16.79 -11.39 9.72
N ARG A 92 -17.40 -11.32 10.91
CA ARG A 92 -17.07 -12.28 11.99
C ARG A 92 -17.73 -13.60 11.63
N PRO A 93 -16.98 -14.72 11.55
CA PRO A 93 -17.62 -16.03 11.48
C PRO A 93 -18.51 -16.16 12.73
N SER A 94 -19.79 -16.46 12.52
CA SER A 94 -20.58 -17.08 13.57
C SER A 94 -19.86 -18.36 13.97
N GLU A 95 -19.58 -18.47 15.27
CA GLU A 95 -19.02 -19.64 15.94
C GLU A 95 -19.76 -20.94 15.57
#